data_AF-A0A066YWY2-F1
#
_entry.id   AF-A0A066YWY2-F1
#
_cell.length_a   1.000
_cell.length_b   1.000
_cell.length_c   1.000
_cell.angle_alpha   90.00
_cell.angle_beta   90.00
_cell.angle_gamma   90.00
#
_symmetry.space_group_name_H-M   'P 1'
#
loop_
_entity.id
_entity.type
_entity.pdbx_description
1 polymer ?
#
loop_
_entity_poly.entity_id
_entity_poly.type
_entity_poly.pdbx_seq_one_letter_code
_entity_poly.pdbx_strand_id
1 'polypeptide(L)'
;MGGDWYDVIGLGGGRTALVIGDVMGRGLRAAAVMGQLRTAVRAYARLDLPPHEVMTLLDGLAMEIDANQIATCTYAVWDPATTTLVYASAGHLPLLLRAPDGTVLRGEEQNGPPLGTGGAGHLSHTLRLLPGTTGVLYTDGLVERRDQDIDQGIDHLAHTLTGPVATPDIVCSRLLRALGVTAEHDDDVAVLVFQVALDPEPVRV
;
A
#
# COMPACT_ATOMS: atom_id res chain seq x y z
N MET A 1 9.87 12.31 12.35
CA MET A 1 8.63 12.84 11.74
C MET A 1 8.80 12.64 10.26
N GLY A 2 8.09 11.66 9.72
CA GLY A 2 8.39 11.05 8.43
C GLY A 2 7.52 11.50 7.28
N GLY A 3 7.96 11.08 6.08
CA GLY A 3 7.21 11.16 4.82
C GLY A 3 6.19 10.03 4.66
N ASP A 4 6.43 8.89 5.31
CA ASP A 4 5.55 7.71 5.27
C ASP A 4 4.16 7.95 5.86
N TRP A 5 3.15 7.42 5.19
CA TRP A 5 1.81 7.29 5.77
C TRP A 5 1.08 6.05 5.27
N TYR A 6 0.09 5.63 6.05
CA TYR A 6 -0.92 4.68 5.61
C TYR A 6 -2.31 5.11 6.08
N ASP A 7 -3.35 4.61 5.42
CA ASP A 7 -4.73 4.84 5.81
C ASP A 7 -5.65 3.67 5.45
N VAL A 8 -6.72 3.50 6.24
CA VAL A 8 -7.79 2.53 6.04
C VAL A 8 -9.12 3.26 6.16
N ILE A 9 -9.85 3.35 5.06
CA ILE A 9 -11.03 4.21 4.95
C ILE A 9 -12.23 3.36 4.54
N GLY A 10 -13.25 3.31 5.40
CA GLY A 10 -14.52 2.70 5.05
C GLY A 10 -15.25 3.50 3.97
N LEU A 11 -15.72 2.81 2.94
CA LEU A 11 -16.47 3.37 1.83
C LEU A 11 -17.93 2.85 1.83
N GLY A 12 -18.74 3.36 0.89
CA GLY A 12 -20.09 2.86 0.66
C GLY A 12 -20.11 1.38 0.23
N GLY A 13 -21.17 0.65 0.59
CA GLY A 13 -21.37 -0.74 0.17
C GLY A 13 -20.45 -1.76 0.87
N GLY A 14 -19.86 -1.41 2.02
CA GLY A 14 -18.93 -2.30 2.73
C GLY A 14 -17.53 -2.37 2.10
N ARG A 15 -17.28 -1.58 1.06
CA ARG A 15 -15.96 -1.43 0.42
C ARG A 15 -14.99 -0.74 1.37
N THR A 16 -13.70 -1.00 1.21
CA THR A 16 -12.64 -0.40 2.03
C THR A 16 -11.52 0.11 1.14
N ALA A 17 -11.14 1.38 1.29
CA ALA A 17 -9.93 1.91 0.70
C ALA A 17 -8.72 1.65 1.62
N LEU A 18 -7.64 1.13 1.04
CA LEU A 18 -6.34 0.92 1.64
C LEU A 18 -5.36 1.86 0.95
N VAL A 19 -4.61 2.62 1.73
CA VAL A 19 -3.68 3.62 1.22
C VAL A 19 -2.35 3.47 1.91
N ILE A 20 -1.28 3.57 1.13
CA ILE A 20 0.07 3.74 1.66
C ILE A 20 0.83 4.67 0.73
N GLY A 21 1.77 5.41 1.28
CA GLY A 21 2.67 6.20 0.47
C GLY A 21 3.82 6.75 1.28
N ASP A 22 4.75 7.37 0.57
CA ASP A 22 5.92 8.02 1.11
C ASP A 22 6.21 9.32 0.36
N VAL A 23 6.57 10.36 1.09
CA VAL A 23 6.97 11.66 0.54
C VAL A 23 8.49 11.75 0.59
N MET A 24 9.10 12.02 -0.57
CA MET A 24 10.55 12.09 -0.70
C MET A 24 11.20 13.04 0.32
N GLY A 25 12.28 12.54 0.92
CA GLY A 25 13.07 13.29 1.88
C GLY A 25 12.48 13.23 3.29
N ARG A 26 12.97 14.09 4.18
CA ARG A 26 12.69 13.98 5.62
C ARG A 26 12.52 15.31 6.32
N GLY A 27 11.97 15.23 7.53
CA GLY A 27 11.80 16.38 8.42
C GLY A 27 10.51 17.14 8.16
N LEU A 28 10.46 18.38 8.65
CA LEU A 28 9.21 19.15 8.75
C LEU A 28 8.52 19.36 7.39
N ARG A 29 9.29 19.56 6.33
CA ARG A 29 8.75 19.79 4.98
C ARG A 29 8.05 18.55 4.43
N ALA A 30 8.71 17.38 4.48
CA ALA A 30 8.11 16.11 4.05
C ALA A 30 6.86 15.78 4.88
N ALA A 31 6.93 15.95 6.21
CA ALA A 31 5.80 15.72 7.10
C ALA A 31 4.59 16.64 6.81
N ALA A 32 4.84 17.90 6.41
CA ALA A 32 3.77 18.84 6.05
C ALA A 32 3.09 18.46 4.72
N VAL A 33 3.85 18.02 3.72
CA VAL A 33 3.30 17.52 2.45
C VAL A 33 2.52 16.22 2.68
N MET A 34 3.09 15.28 3.44
CA MET A 34 2.42 14.03 3.82
C MET A 34 1.07 14.29 4.49
N GLY A 35 1.02 15.20 5.47
CA GLY A 35 -0.23 15.53 6.17
C GLY A 35 -1.32 16.08 5.25
N GLN A 36 -0.93 16.89 4.27
CA GLN A 36 -1.84 17.43 3.25
C GLN A 36 -2.32 16.34 2.29
N LEU A 37 -1.43 15.50 1.76
CA LEU A 37 -1.79 14.38 0.89
C LEU A 37 -2.70 13.39 1.60
N ARG A 38 -2.39 13.00 2.84
CA ARG A 38 -3.23 12.10 3.65
C ARG A 38 -4.62 12.69 3.87
N THR A 39 -4.72 13.99 4.11
CA THR A 39 -6.01 14.68 4.28
C THR A 39 -6.81 14.68 2.97
N ALA A 40 -6.14 14.98 1.85
CA ALA A 40 -6.75 14.99 0.53
C ALA A 40 -7.25 13.60 0.10
N VAL A 41 -6.46 12.55 0.32
CA VAL A 41 -6.86 11.15 0.11
C VAL A 41 -8.19 10.86 0.79
N ARG A 42 -8.34 11.24 2.08
CA ARG A 42 -9.60 11.03 2.82
C ARG A 42 -10.78 11.81 2.25
N ALA A 43 -10.54 12.98 1.66
CA ALA A 43 -11.57 13.76 1.00
C ALA A 43 -11.95 13.12 -0.35
N TYR A 44 -10.97 12.76 -1.18
CA TYR A 44 -11.18 12.16 -2.50
C TYR A 44 -11.79 10.75 -2.42
N ALA A 45 -11.46 9.98 -1.38
CA ALA A 45 -12.10 8.68 -1.13
C ALA A 45 -13.63 8.78 -1.01
N ARG A 46 -14.17 9.93 -0.57
CA ARG A 46 -15.62 10.16 -0.46
C ARG A 46 -16.29 10.46 -1.80
N LEU A 47 -15.52 10.77 -2.83
CA LEU A 47 -16.04 11.03 -4.17
C LEU A 47 -16.41 9.73 -4.92
N ASP A 48 -16.02 8.56 -4.38
CA ASP A 48 -16.25 7.24 -4.98
C ASP A 48 -15.71 7.10 -6.41
N LEU A 49 -14.59 7.77 -6.68
CA LEU A 49 -13.92 7.73 -7.97
C LEU A 49 -13.09 6.43 -8.13
N PRO A 50 -12.86 5.97 -9.37
CA PRO A 50 -11.89 4.93 -9.64
C PRO A 50 -10.49 5.29 -9.10
N PRO A 51 -9.67 4.30 -8.67
CA PRO A 51 -8.34 4.55 -8.10
C PRO A 51 -7.42 5.45 -8.94
N HIS A 52 -7.43 5.31 -10.27
CA HIS A 52 -6.59 6.14 -11.15
C HIS A 52 -7.01 7.61 -11.19
N GLU A 53 -8.30 7.91 -11.06
CA GLU A 53 -8.79 9.28 -10.99
C GLU A 53 -8.43 9.92 -9.64
N VAL A 54 -8.52 9.16 -8.55
CA VAL A 54 -8.02 9.61 -7.23
C VAL A 54 -6.53 9.94 -7.34
N MET A 55 -5.74 9.10 -8.01
CA MET A 55 -4.31 9.35 -8.19
C MET A 55 -4.03 10.60 -9.04
N THR A 56 -4.82 10.83 -10.10
CA THR A 56 -4.75 12.06 -10.90
C THR A 56 -5.00 13.33 -10.06
N LEU A 57 -6.00 13.28 -9.17
CA LEU A 57 -6.29 14.41 -8.28
C LEU A 57 -5.16 14.64 -7.26
N LEU A 58 -4.58 13.57 -6.73
CA LEU A 58 -3.43 13.66 -5.82
C LEU A 58 -2.17 14.19 -6.50
N ASP A 59 -1.95 13.84 -7.77
CA ASP A 59 -0.80 14.32 -8.55
C ASP A 59 -0.88 15.83 -8.76
N GLY A 60 -2.05 16.32 -9.21
CA GLY A 60 -2.28 17.76 -9.35
C GLY A 60 -2.13 18.52 -8.03
N LEU A 61 -2.66 17.98 -6.94
CA LEU A 61 -2.48 18.58 -5.62
C LEU A 61 -1.02 18.59 -5.16
N ALA A 62 -0.27 17.50 -5.37
CA ALA A 62 1.14 17.44 -5.00
C ALA A 62 1.95 18.54 -5.70
N MET A 63 1.69 18.77 -7.00
CA MET A 63 2.31 19.85 -7.77
C MET A 63 1.97 21.25 -7.22
N GLU A 64 0.75 21.45 -6.72
CA GLU A 64 0.31 22.71 -6.12
C GLU A 64 0.90 22.95 -4.72
N ILE A 65 1.01 21.90 -3.90
CA ILE A 65 1.57 22.00 -2.54
C ILE A 65 3.05 22.41 -2.62
N ASP A 66 3.84 21.69 -3.43
CA ASP A 66 5.27 21.93 -3.57
C ASP A 66 5.83 21.24 -4.81
N ALA A 67 6.07 22.03 -5.86
CA ALA A 67 6.57 21.54 -7.15
C ALA A 67 7.96 20.87 -7.09
N ASN A 68 8.69 20.93 -5.97
CA ASN A 68 9.97 20.24 -5.80
C ASN A 68 9.86 18.96 -4.98
N GLN A 69 8.66 18.63 -4.49
CA GLN A 69 8.40 17.42 -3.74
C GLN A 69 7.67 16.40 -4.59
N ILE A 70 8.11 15.16 -4.48
CA ILE A 70 7.45 14.01 -5.10
C ILE A 70 7.06 13.02 -4.01
N ALA A 71 6.02 12.25 -4.27
CA ALA A 71 5.56 11.22 -3.35
C ALA A 71 5.21 9.95 -4.10
N THR A 72 5.53 8.81 -3.52
CA THR A 72 4.99 7.53 -3.97
C THR A 72 3.69 7.25 -3.24
N CYS A 73 2.73 6.60 -3.91
CA CYS A 73 1.43 6.28 -3.31
C CYS A 73 0.78 5.09 -3.98
N THR A 74 0.17 4.20 -3.19
CA THR A 74 -0.78 3.21 -3.67
C THR A 74 -2.14 3.49 -3.04
N TYR A 75 -3.17 3.58 -3.88
CA TYR A 75 -4.57 3.66 -3.47
C TYR A 75 -5.30 2.43 -4.00
N ALA A 76 -5.81 1.59 -3.10
CA ALA A 76 -6.50 0.35 -3.41
C ALA A 76 -7.89 0.32 -2.78
N VAL A 77 -8.88 -0.21 -3.50
CA VAL A 77 -10.26 -0.37 -3.04
C VAL A 77 -10.59 -1.85 -3.06
N TRP A 78 -10.85 -2.40 -1.89
CA TRP A 78 -11.40 -3.74 -1.72
C TRP A 78 -12.93 -3.68 -1.77
N ASP A 79 -13.51 -4.49 -2.64
CA ASP A 79 -14.96 -4.70 -2.74
C ASP A 79 -15.33 -6.15 -2.40
N PRO A 80 -15.96 -6.38 -1.22
CA PRO A 80 -16.38 -7.73 -0.83
C PRO A 80 -17.51 -8.29 -1.68
N ALA A 81 -18.33 -7.45 -2.33
CA ALA A 81 -19.45 -7.93 -3.14
C ALA A 81 -18.98 -8.58 -4.45
N THR A 82 -17.88 -8.06 -5.01
CA THR A 82 -17.27 -8.59 -6.25
C THR A 82 -16.02 -9.43 -5.99
N THR A 83 -15.53 -9.48 -4.74
CA THR A 83 -14.26 -10.11 -4.35
C THR A 83 -13.05 -9.54 -5.12
N THR A 84 -13.10 -8.24 -5.42
CA THR A 84 -12.05 -7.56 -6.19
C THR A 84 -11.30 -6.51 -5.38
N LEU A 85 -10.01 -6.42 -5.63
CA LEU A 85 -9.15 -5.31 -5.23
C LEU A 85 -8.80 -4.53 -6.49
N VAL A 86 -9.33 -3.30 -6.61
CA VAL A 86 -8.97 -2.38 -7.68
C VAL A 86 -7.97 -1.38 -7.13
N TYR A 87 -6.80 -1.21 -7.74
CA TYR A 87 -5.77 -0.31 -7.23
C TYR A 87 -5.08 0.48 -8.33
N ALA A 88 -4.54 1.63 -7.97
CA ALA A 88 -3.60 2.39 -8.78
C ALA A 88 -2.38 2.72 -7.92
N SER A 89 -1.20 2.75 -8.56
CA SER A 89 0.05 3.09 -7.90
C SER A 89 0.78 4.19 -8.66
N ALA A 90 1.34 5.14 -7.91
CA ALA A 90 2.21 6.23 -8.35
C ALA A 90 3.62 5.94 -7.83
N GLY A 91 4.43 5.22 -8.61
CA GLY A 91 5.83 4.91 -8.31
C GLY A 91 6.09 4.13 -7.02
N HIS A 92 5.06 3.55 -6.40
CA HIS A 92 5.20 2.87 -5.12
C HIS A 92 5.57 1.39 -5.28
N LEU A 93 6.02 0.77 -4.19
CA LEU A 93 6.46 -0.63 -4.19
C LEU A 93 5.30 -1.61 -4.47
N PRO A 94 5.60 -2.78 -5.07
CA PRO A 94 4.58 -3.74 -5.44
C PRO A 94 3.86 -4.30 -4.22
N LEU A 95 2.52 -4.30 -4.27
CA LEU A 95 1.67 -5.05 -3.34
C LEU A 95 2.08 -6.53 -3.35
N LEU A 96 2.26 -7.12 -2.17
CA LEU A 96 2.45 -8.57 -2.05
C LEU A 96 1.13 -9.24 -1.64
N LEU A 97 0.79 -10.34 -2.30
CA LEU A 97 -0.40 -11.13 -2.03
C LEU A 97 -0.03 -12.58 -1.78
N ARG A 98 -0.35 -13.09 -0.61
CA ARG A 98 -0.29 -14.52 -0.29
C ARG A 98 -1.66 -15.15 -0.51
N ALA A 99 -1.75 -16.00 -1.52
CA ALA A 99 -2.93 -16.81 -1.77
C ALA A 99 -3.16 -17.85 -0.65
N PRO A 100 -4.36 -18.44 -0.55
CA PRO A 100 -4.68 -19.41 0.50
C PRO A 100 -3.79 -20.66 0.46
N ASP A 101 -3.34 -21.07 -0.73
CA ASP A 101 -2.42 -22.19 -0.95
C ASP A 101 -0.97 -21.90 -0.50
N GLY A 102 -0.67 -20.66 -0.12
CA GLY A 102 0.65 -20.20 0.30
C GLY A 102 1.49 -19.58 -0.80
N THR A 103 1.02 -19.58 -2.05
CA THR A 103 1.70 -18.90 -3.17
C THR A 103 1.73 -17.39 -2.92
N VAL A 104 2.89 -16.75 -3.13
CA VAL A 104 3.03 -15.29 -3.04
C VAL A 104 3.16 -14.69 -4.43
N LEU A 105 2.32 -13.71 -4.72
CA LEU A 105 2.28 -12.95 -5.97
C LEU A 105 2.64 -11.48 -5.69
N ARG A 106 3.25 -10.83 -6.68
CA ARG A 106 3.49 -9.38 -6.69
C ARG A 106 2.43 -8.71 -7.56
N GLY A 107 1.97 -7.52 -7.17
CA GLY A 107 1.21 -6.64 -8.05
C GLY A 107 2.00 -6.35 -9.33
N GLU A 108 1.30 -6.13 -10.43
CA GLU A 108 1.94 -5.86 -11.73
C GLU A 108 2.71 -4.53 -11.69
N GLU A 109 3.90 -4.49 -12.31
CA GLU A 109 4.85 -3.37 -12.28
C GLU A 109 4.46 -2.14 -13.11
N GLN A 110 3.22 -2.04 -13.59
CA GLN A 110 2.75 -0.84 -14.29
C GLN A 110 2.28 0.21 -13.28
N ASN A 111 3.26 0.73 -12.54
CA ASN A 111 3.09 1.85 -11.62
C ASN A 111 3.23 3.14 -12.45
N GLY A 112 2.24 4.02 -12.38
CA GLY A 112 2.36 5.36 -12.97
C GLY A 112 3.52 6.12 -12.30
N PRO A 113 3.90 7.30 -12.81
CA PRO A 113 4.99 8.06 -12.22
C PRO A 113 4.65 8.50 -10.78
N PRO A 114 5.66 8.80 -9.94
CA PRO A 114 5.43 9.40 -8.62
C PRO A 114 4.55 10.65 -8.72
N LEU A 115 3.78 10.91 -7.67
CA LEU A 115 2.98 12.12 -7.53
C LEU A 115 3.88 13.36 -7.54
N GLY A 116 3.39 14.46 -8.12
CA GLY A 116 4.11 15.72 -8.22
C GLY A 116 4.98 15.84 -9.47
N THR A 117 5.04 14.80 -10.31
CA THR A 117 5.89 14.78 -11.51
C THR A 117 5.19 15.29 -12.77
N GLY A 118 3.84 15.39 -12.76
CA GLY A 118 3.06 15.78 -13.93
C GLY A 118 3.24 14.84 -15.13
N GLY A 119 3.63 13.58 -14.87
CA GLY A 119 3.92 12.59 -15.90
C GLY A 119 2.67 11.99 -16.55
N ALA A 120 2.83 10.87 -17.26
CA ALA A 120 1.70 10.14 -17.84
C ALA A 120 0.70 9.73 -16.74
N GLY A 121 -0.60 9.76 -17.03
CA GLY A 121 -1.64 9.42 -16.05
C GLY A 121 -1.50 8.00 -15.49
N HIS A 122 -2.06 7.78 -14.30
CA HIS A 122 -2.06 6.48 -13.62
C HIS A 122 -3.10 5.54 -14.22
N LEU A 123 -2.88 4.22 -14.06
CA LEU A 123 -3.80 3.19 -14.48
C LEU A 123 -4.34 2.42 -13.28
N SER A 124 -5.58 1.94 -13.40
CA SER A 124 -6.18 1.03 -12.42
C SER A 124 -6.00 -0.42 -12.85
N HIS A 125 -5.62 -1.24 -11.89
CA HIS A 125 -5.47 -2.68 -12.01
C HIS A 125 -6.52 -3.38 -11.16
N THR A 126 -7.05 -4.50 -11.64
CA THR A 126 -8.07 -5.28 -10.91
C THR A 126 -7.56 -6.66 -10.61
N LEU A 127 -7.54 -7.02 -9.33
CA LEU A 127 -7.18 -8.34 -8.83
C LEU A 127 -8.41 -9.00 -8.22
N ARG A 128 -8.66 -10.27 -8.55
CA ARG A 128 -9.64 -11.10 -7.81
C ARG A 128 -8.92 -11.75 -6.64
N LEU A 129 -9.40 -11.53 -5.43
CA LEU A 129 -8.80 -12.11 -4.23
C LEU A 129 -9.66 -13.26 -3.72
N LEU A 130 -9.04 -14.41 -3.46
CA LEU A 130 -9.71 -15.55 -2.86
C LEU A 130 -9.90 -15.33 -1.35
N PRO A 131 -10.96 -15.87 -0.74
CA PRO A 131 -11.09 -15.93 0.72
C PRO A 131 -9.83 -16.50 1.38
N GLY A 132 -9.34 -15.87 2.45
CA GLY A 132 -8.08 -16.24 3.11
C GLY A 132 -6.81 -15.63 2.49
N THR A 133 -6.93 -14.89 1.38
CA THR A 133 -5.80 -14.11 0.82
C THR A 133 -5.31 -13.10 1.84
N THR A 134 -3.99 -13.02 2.04
CA THR A 134 -3.34 -12.02 2.89
C THR A 134 -2.54 -11.06 2.02
N GLY A 135 -2.80 -9.76 2.10
CA GLY A 135 -2.08 -8.74 1.34
C GLY A 135 -1.21 -7.86 2.21
N VAL A 136 -0.10 -7.38 1.65
CA VAL A 136 0.88 -6.52 2.32
C VAL A 136 1.26 -5.36 1.40
N LEU A 137 1.05 -4.15 1.92
CA LEU A 137 1.53 -2.88 1.36
C LEU A 137 2.59 -2.33 2.33
N TYR A 138 3.66 -1.73 1.80
CA TYR A 138 4.80 -1.31 2.60
C TYR A 138 5.59 -0.20 1.91
N THR A 139 6.25 0.64 2.70
CA THR A 139 7.22 1.64 2.23
C THR A 139 8.61 1.02 2.08
N ASP A 140 9.49 1.74 1.37
CA ASP A 140 10.87 1.34 1.09
C ASP A 140 11.71 1.19 2.35
N GLY A 141 11.50 1.98 3.39
CA GLY A 141 12.18 1.81 4.68
C GLY A 141 12.07 0.41 5.29
N LEU A 142 11.06 -0.40 4.90
CA LEU A 142 10.97 -1.81 5.28
C LEU A 142 12.04 -2.69 4.59
N VAL A 143 12.24 -2.47 3.29
CA VAL A 143 12.97 -3.39 2.38
C VAL A 143 14.32 -2.84 1.91
N GLU A 144 14.51 -1.52 1.89
CA GLU A 144 15.73 -0.87 1.48
C GLU A 144 16.77 -0.91 2.61
N ARG A 145 18.02 -1.19 2.22
CA ARG A 145 19.19 -1.14 3.11
C ARG A 145 20.35 -0.53 2.35
N ARG A 146 21.24 0.18 3.06
CA ARG A 146 22.43 0.79 2.46
C ARG A 146 23.32 -0.19 1.68
N ASP A 147 23.36 -1.45 2.12
CA ASP A 147 24.23 -2.50 1.57
C ASP A 147 23.45 -3.59 0.80
N GLN A 148 22.15 -3.42 0.54
CA GLN A 148 21.32 -4.41 -0.17
C GLN A 148 20.44 -3.76 -1.21
N ASP A 149 20.27 -4.45 -2.35
CA ASP A 149 19.34 -4.05 -3.38
C ASP A 149 17.89 -4.14 -2.86
N ILE A 150 17.05 -3.19 -3.26
CA ILE A 150 15.64 -3.15 -2.87
C ILE A 150 14.91 -4.43 -3.30
N ASP A 151 15.26 -5.00 -4.45
CA ASP A 151 14.68 -6.25 -4.95
C ASP A 151 14.98 -7.43 -4.03
N GLN A 152 16.17 -7.47 -3.43
CA GLN A 152 16.52 -8.52 -2.45
C GLN A 152 15.70 -8.36 -1.16
N GLY A 153 15.44 -7.13 -0.74
CA GLY A 153 14.55 -6.84 0.39
C GLY A 153 13.12 -7.29 0.12
N ILE A 154 12.61 -7.03 -1.08
CA ILE A 154 11.27 -7.46 -1.53
C ILE A 154 11.20 -8.99 -1.63
N ASP A 155 12.23 -9.65 -2.14
CA ASP A 155 12.35 -11.11 -2.18
C ASP A 155 12.30 -11.72 -0.77
N HIS A 156 13.04 -11.15 0.18
CA HIS A 156 13.05 -11.60 1.57
C HIS A 156 11.70 -11.37 2.27
N LEU A 157 11.03 -10.24 1.99
CA LEU A 157 9.69 -9.96 2.46
C LEU A 157 8.68 -10.97 1.92
N ALA A 158 8.71 -11.24 0.61
CA ALA A 158 7.86 -12.22 -0.04
C ALA A 158 8.09 -13.63 0.51
N HIS A 159 9.33 -14.03 0.74
CA HIS A 159 9.66 -15.30 1.37
C HIS A 159 9.13 -15.38 2.82
N THR A 160 9.29 -14.33 3.61
CA THR A 160 8.77 -14.29 4.99
C THR A 160 7.25 -14.41 5.03
N LEU A 161 6.56 -13.87 4.02
CA LEU A 161 5.12 -13.93 3.91
C LEU A 161 4.60 -15.37 3.69
N THR A 162 5.41 -16.30 3.15
CA THR A 162 5.03 -17.72 2.98
C THR A 162 4.88 -18.48 4.30
N GLY A 163 5.28 -17.88 5.43
CA GLY A 163 5.15 -18.47 6.76
C GLY A 163 3.70 -18.84 7.15
N PRO A 164 3.51 -19.42 8.34
CA PRO A 164 2.20 -19.90 8.78
C PRO A 164 1.08 -18.87 8.66
N VAL A 165 -0.11 -19.34 8.29
CA VAL A 165 -1.35 -18.53 8.29
C VAL A 165 -1.58 -18.03 9.71
N ALA A 166 -1.81 -16.72 9.83
CA ALA A 166 -2.05 -16.06 11.09
C ALA A 166 -2.90 -14.81 10.87
N THR A 167 -3.29 -14.15 11.96
CA THR A 167 -3.99 -12.86 11.88
C THR A 167 -3.07 -11.77 11.30
N PRO A 168 -3.63 -10.69 10.72
CA PRO A 168 -2.83 -9.58 10.18
C PRO A 168 -1.79 -9.01 11.16
N ASP A 169 -2.11 -8.88 12.44
CA ASP A 169 -1.18 -8.36 13.46
C ASP A 169 0.04 -9.27 13.68
N ILE A 170 -0.18 -10.58 13.66
CA ILE A 170 0.90 -11.58 13.81
C ILE A 170 1.77 -11.58 12.55
N VAL A 171 1.15 -11.52 11.37
CA VAL A 171 1.88 -11.42 10.10
C VAL A 171 2.72 -10.14 10.09
N CYS A 172 2.15 -8.98 10.41
CA CYS A 172 2.86 -7.70 10.48
C CYS A 172 4.06 -7.78 11.44
N SER A 173 3.85 -8.27 12.66
CA SER A 173 4.92 -8.44 13.66
C SER A 173 6.04 -9.36 13.18
N ARG A 174 5.69 -10.43 12.44
CA ARG A 174 6.66 -11.36 11.85
C ARG A 174 7.48 -10.69 10.75
N LEU A 175 6.83 -9.92 9.87
CA LEU A 175 7.52 -9.19 8.79
C LEU A 175 8.49 -8.17 9.37
N LEU A 176 8.05 -7.31 10.29
CA LEU A 176 8.92 -6.32 10.94
C LEU A 176 10.15 -6.96 11.60
N ARG A 177 9.95 -8.08 12.32
CA ARG A 177 11.04 -8.82 12.96
C ARG A 177 12.00 -9.46 11.94
N ALA A 178 11.47 -10.13 10.92
CA ALA A 178 12.28 -10.84 9.94
C ALA A 178 13.10 -9.89 9.06
N LEU A 179 12.57 -8.70 8.82
CA LEU A 179 13.26 -7.62 8.11
C LEU A 179 14.18 -6.85 9.05
N GLY A 180 14.21 -7.15 10.35
CA GLY A 180 15.14 -6.51 11.29
C GLY A 180 14.83 -5.04 11.53
N VAL A 181 13.55 -4.66 11.50
CA VAL A 181 13.12 -3.33 11.96
C VAL A 181 13.34 -3.26 13.46
N THR A 182 14.20 -2.33 13.89
CA THR A 182 14.54 -2.11 15.30
C THR A 182 14.16 -0.70 15.74
N ALA A 183 14.32 -0.38 17.02
CA ALA A 183 14.12 0.99 17.51
C ALA A 183 15.17 2.00 16.96
N GLU A 184 16.27 1.51 16.38
CA GLU A 184 17.35 2.31 15.81
C GLU A 184 17.25 2.39 14.27
N HIS A 185 16.10 2.04 13.69
CA HIS A 185 15.91 2.12 12.24
C HIS A 185 16.07 3.57 11.76
N ASP A 186 16.92 3.78 10.76
CA ASP A 186 17.30 5.11 10.27
C ASP A 186 16.18 5.78 9.46
N ASP A 187 15.26 4.99 8.91
CA ASP A 187 14.18 5.43 8.03
C ASP A 187 12.80 5.17 8.63
N ASP A 188 11.82 5.93 8.15
CA ASP A 188 10.43 5.69 8.51
C ASP A 188 9.93 4.39 7.86
N VAL A 189 9.07 3.65 8.57
CA VAL A 189 8.54 2.36 8.10
C VAL A 189 7.04 2.34 8.29
N ALA A 190 6.31 2.16 7.19
CA ALA A 190 4.89 1.86 7.20
C ALA A 190 4.62 0.48 6.59
N VAL A 191 3.77 -0.31 7.26
CA VAL A 191 3.31 -1.61 6.78
C VAL A 191 1.82 -1.72 7.02
N LEU A 192 1.07 -2.04 5.97
CA LEU A 192 -0.35 -2.33 6.03
C LEU A 192 -0.57 -3.78 5.61
N VAL A 193 -1.07 -4.58 6.55
CA VAL A 193 -1.46 -5.98 6.31
C VAL A 193 -2.98 -6.10 6.36
N PHE A 194 -3.56 -6.76 5.37
CA PHE A 194 -4.98 -7.09 5.34
C PHE A 194 -5.20 -8.57 5.01
N GLN A 195 -6.36 -9.09 5.40
CA GLN A 195 -6.75 -10.45 5.08
C GLN A 195 -8.19 -10.47 4.60
N VAL A 196 -8.43 -11.14 3.46
CA VAL A 196 -9.78 -11.40 2.98
C VAL A 196 -10.41 -12.43 3.89
N ALA A 197 -11.55 -12.10 4.48
CA ALA A 197 -12.28 -13.01 5.36
C ALA A 197 -12.52 -14.36 4.67
N LEU A 198 -12.42 -15.44 5.44
CA LEU A 198 -12.90 -16.74 4.98
C LEU A 198 -14.41 -16.63 4.77
N ASP A 199 -14.93 -17.28 3.74
CA ASP A 199 -16.37 -17.48 3.64
C ASP A 199 -16.84 -18.17 4.92
N PRO A 200 -17.98 -17.77 5.52
CA PRO A 200 -18.55 -18.55 6.60
C PRO A 200 -18.73 -19.99 6.11
N GLU A 201 -18.23 -20.98 6.87
CA GLU A 201 -18.42 -22.38 6.49
C GLU A 201 -19.92 -22.59 6.21
N PRO A 202 -20.28 -23.25 5.10
CA PRO A 202 -21.66 -23.62 4.88
C PRO A 202 -22.11 -24.45 6.07
N VAL A 203 -23.20 -24.04 6.73
CA VAL A 203 -23.83 -24.81 7.80
C VAL A 203 -24.06 -26.21 7.26
N ARG A 204 -23.30 -27.19 7.75
CA ARG A 204 -23.53 -28.59 7.43
C ARG A 204 -24.87 -28.97 8.05
N VAL A 205 -25.89 -29.14 7.21
CA VAL A 205 -27.19 -29.72 7.59
C VAL A 205 -27.05 -31.22 7.64
#